data_AF-A0A3N5S899-F1
#
_entry.id   AF-A0A3N5S899-F1
#
_cell.length_a   1.000
_cell.length_b   1.000
_cell.length_c   1.000
_cell.angle_alpha   90.00
_cell.angle_beta   90.00
_cell.angle_gamma   90.00
#
_symmetry.space_group_name_H-M   'P 1'
#
loop_
_entity.id
_entity.type
_entity.pdbx_description
1 polymer ?
#
loop_
_entity_poly.entity_id
_entity_poly.type
_entity_poly.pdbx_seq_one_letter_code
_entity_poly.pdbx_strand_id
1 'polypeptide(L)'
;MAEIEIDRWNFSGDEEFNTTIGNSAVSDQSASYREIKYGVTRLTSSDHGYKVSPAIYGPEPGNLIFVQGTTNYEGLRKIVAVGTDTLDIIAKFVAETPGGTETLRPGFKCDTDVKFLGFELHLDSASATVEDLEIHVDADRGAAWDRKLYDLAMNGIKDYIEIFDPPIVIPAKDIVYCTWANTNDRLWGLTLLTQRLA
;
A
#
# COMPACT_ATOMS: atom_id res chain seq x y z
N MET A 1 29.48 15.41 -3.29
CA MET A 1 28.35 15.28 -2.36
C MET A 1 27.51 14.14 -2.88
N ALA A 2 27.20 13.13 -2.05
CA ALA A 2 26.28 12.08 -2.46
C ALA A 2 24.90 12.71 -2.64
N GLU A 3 24.25 12.43 -3.76
CA GLU A 3 22.87 12.85 -4.00
C GLU A 3 21.96 12.12 -2.99
N ILE A 4 21.09 12.87 -2.32
CA ILE A 4 20.10 12.29 -1.43
C ILE A 4 18.99 11.74 -2.32
N GLU A 5 18.93 10.41 -2.44
CA GLU A 5 17.86 9.72 -3.14
C GLU A 5 16.64 9.61 -2.23
N ILE A 6 15.49 10.10 -2.71
CA ILE A 6 14.18 9.97 -2.04
C ILE A 6 13.40 8.90 -2.79
N ASP A 7 13.08 7.83 -2.09
CA ASP A 7 12.21 6.76 -2.55
C ASP A 7 10.73 7.22 -2.43
N ARG A 8 9.94 6.95 -3.47
CA ARG A 8 8.50 7.26 -3.54
C ARG A 8 7.69 5.99 -3.69
N TRP A 9 6.74 5.76 -2.80
CA TRP A 9 5.84 4.62 -2.83
C TRP A 9 4.44 5.09 -3.17
N ASN A 10 3.94 4.75 -4.36
CA ASN A 10 2.67 5.25 -4.87
C ASN A 10 1.56 4.19 -4.77
N PHE A 11 0.39 4.63 -4.32
CA PHE A 11 -0.82 3.83 -4.13
C PHE A 11 -2.04 4.61 -4.66
N SER A 12 -3.08 3.92 -5.11
CA SER A 12 -4.35 4.56 -5.47
C SER A 12 -5.53 3.59 -5.37
N GLY A 13 -6.71 4.11 -5.08
CA GLY A 13 -7.96 3.35 -5.02
C GLY A 13 -9.19 4.23 -4.85
N ASP A 14 -10.37 3.64 -4.75
CA ASP A 14 -11.65 4.34 -4.52
C ASP A 14 -12.46 3.81 -3.32
N GLU A 15 -11.91 2.86 -2.55
CA GLU A 15 -12.50 2.34 -1.31
C GLU A 15 -11.54 2.57 -0.12
N GLU A 16 -11.73 1.83 0.97
CA GLU A 16 -10.88 1.87 2.15
C GLU A 16 -9.42 1.49 1.85
N PHE A 17 -8.51 1.91 2.72
CA PHE A 17 -7.09 1.52 2.62
C PHE A 17 -6.83 0.08 3.07
N ASN A 18 -7.80 -0.63 3.67
CA ASN A 18 -7.58 -1.95 4.24
C ASN A 18 -8.59 -2.96 3.73
N THR A 19 -8.28 -3.59 2.60
CA THR A 19 -9.14 -4.59 2.00
C THR A 19 -8.75 -6.00 2.45
N THR A 20 -9.73 -6.87 2.66
CA THR A 20 -9.50 -8.30 2.90
C THR A 20 -9.28 -9.08 1.60
N ILE A 21 -8.30 -9.98 1.56
CA ILE A 21 -8.12 -10.94 0.46
C ILE A 21 -9.18 -12.04 0.60
N GLY A 22 -9.87 -12.35 -0.49
CA GLY A 22 -10.88 -13.39 -0.53
C GLY A 22 -10.34 -14.77 -0.16
N ASN A 23 -11.21 -15.62 0.38
CA ASN A 23 -10.90 -17.01 0.77
C ASN A 23 -10.75 -17.98 -0.43
N SER A 24 -10.56 -17.43 -1.63
CA SER A 24 -10.41 -18.20 -2.86
C SER A 24 -8.94 -18.48 -3.12
N ALA A 25 -8.63 -19.63 -3.69
CA ALA A 25 -7.26 -19.98 -4.04
C ALA A 25 -6.66 -18.92 -4.97
N VAL A 26 -5.42 -18.52 -4.69
CA VAL A 26 -4.65 -17.69 -5.62
C VAL A 26 -4.45 -18.43 -6.94
N SER A 27 -4.22 -17.71 -8.03
CA SER A 27 -4.00 -18.34 -9.35
C SER A 27 -2.77 -17.80 -10.08
N ASP A 28 -2.14 -18.67 -10.87
CA ASP A 28 -1.00 -18.32 -11.72
C ASP A 28 -1.47 -17.57 -12.98
N GLN A 29 -0.94 -16.38 -13.21
CA GLN A 29 -1.18 -15.56 -14.40
C GLN A 29 0.08 -15.43 -15.26
N SER A 30 1.17 -16.12 -14.95
CA SER A 30 2.46 -15.97 -15.64
C SER A 30 2.35 -16.23 -17.16
N ALA A 31 1.42 -17.10 -17.60
CA ALA A 31 1.18 -17.36 -19.01
C ALA A 31 0.60 -16.15 -19.78
N SER A 32 -0.13 -15.27 -19.08
CA SER A 32 -0.70 -14.02 -19.59
C SER A 32 0.32 -12.87 -19.61
N TYR A 33 1.42 -12.99 -18.86
CA TYR A 33 2.45 -11.96 -18.70
C TYR A 33 3.86 -12.51 -18.96
N ARG A 34 4.08 -13.08 -20.15
CA ARG A 34 5.29 -13.83 -20.50
C ARG A 34 6.59 -13.03 -20.43
N GLU A 35 6.50 -11.70 -20.44
CA GLU A 35 7.66 -10.80 -20.36
C GLU A 35 8.12 -10.56 -18.90
N ILE A 36 7.31 -10.92 -17.90
CA ILE A 36 7.62 -10.71 -16.49
C ILE A 36 8.39 -11.90 -15.94
N LYS A 37 9.71 -11.72 -15.80
CA LYS A 37 10.66 -12.76 -15.33
C LYS A 37 10.29 -13.40 -13.98
N TYR A 38 9.62 -12.67 -13.10
CA TYR A 38 9.33 -13.11 -11.73
C TYR A 38 7.98 -13.84 -11.59
N GLY A 39 7.22 -13.99 -12.69
CA GLY A 39 5.87 -14.52 -12.66
C GLY A 39 4.82 -13.51 -12.21
N VAL A 40 3.56 -13.87 -12.38
CA VAL A 40 2.41 -13.07 -11.94
C VAL A 40 1.44 -13.96 -11.21
N THR A 41 1.06 -13.54 -10.00
CA THR A 41 0.04 -14.20 -9.19
C THR A 41 -1.18 -13.30 -9.11
N ARG A 42 -2.36 -13.89 -9.25
CA ARG A 42 -3.64 -13.23 -8.99
C ARG A 42 -4.12 -13.47 -7.57
N LEU A 43 -4.44 -12.38 -6.90
CA LEU A 43 -5.20 -12.34 -5.66
C LEU A 43 -6.67 -12.04 -6.01
N THR A 44 -7.61 -12.67 -5.31
CA THR A 44 -9.04 -12.39 -5.44
C THR A 44 -9.50 -11.62 -4.21
N SER A 45 -10.28 -10.57 -4.40
CA SER A 45 -11.00 -9.86 -3.34
C SER A 45 -12.25 -9.25 -3.97
N SER A 46 -13.42 -9.49 -3.39
CA SER A 46 -14.71 -9.09 -3.96
C SER A 46 -14.98 -7.58 -3.96
N ASP A 47 -14.16 -6.81 -3.27
CA ASP A 47 -14.26 -5.34 -3.20
C ASP A 47 -12.93 -4.85 -2.64
N HIS A 48 -12.05 -4.39 -3.52
CA HIS A 48 -10.69 -4.05 -3.12
C HIS A 48 -10.29 -2.60 -3.29
N GLY A 49 -11.07 -1.81 -4.00
CA GLY A 49 -10.83 -0.38 -4.18
C GLY A 49 -9.60 0.00 -4.99
N TYR A 50 -8.52 -0.78 -4.99
CA TYR A 50 -7.29 -0.43 -5.67
C TYR A 50 -7.51 -0.22 -7.16
N LYS A 51 -6.95 0.86 -7.69
CA LYS A 51 -6.98 1.19 -9.12
C LYS A 51 -5.57 1.33 -9.67
N VAL A 52 -5.46 1.18 -10.99
CA VAL A 52 -4.32 1.70 -11.78
C VAL A 52 -4.88 2.85 -12.60
N SER A 53 -4.93 4.07 -12.05
CA SER A 53 -5.43 5.24 -12.76
C SER A 53 -4.29 6.16 -13.18
N PRO A 54 -4.09 6.44 -14.48
CA PRO A 54 -3.07 7.38 -14.95
C PRO A 54 -3.52 8.86 -14.87
N ALA A 55 -4.78 9.14 -14.51
CA ALA A 55 -5.38 10.47 -14.69
C ALA A 55 -5.31 11.38 -13.45
N ILE A 56 -5.14 10.81 -12.25
CA ILE A 56 -5.04 11.60 -11.00
C ILE A 56 -3.65 11.48 -10.36
N TYR A 57 -2.86 10.47 -10.73
CA TYR A 57 -1.55 10.16 -10.13
C TYR A 57 -0.55 9.78 -11.23
N GLY A 58 0.72 10.09 -11.00
CA GLY A 58 1.80 10.11 -12.00
C GLY A 58 1.97 8.86 -12.92
N PRO A 59 2.85 8.96 -13.92
CA PRO A 59 2.76 8.24 -15.20
C PRO A 59 3.09 6.73 -15.23
N GLU A 60 3.08 5.97 -14.12
CA GLU A 60 3.63 4.60 -14.14
C GLU A 60 2.64 3.45 -13.87
N PRO A 61 2.66 2.40 -14.72
CA PRO A 61 2.27 1.05 -14.32
C PRO A 61 3.18 0.57 -13.17
N GLY A 62 2.72 0.71 -11.93
CA GLY A 62 3.53 0.31 -10.78
C GLY A 62 3.06 0.69 -9.40
N ASN A 63 1.75 0.83 -9.19
CA ASN A 63 1.21 0.95 -7.85
C ASN A 63 1.64 -0.26 -7.02
N LEU A 64 2.04 0.02 -5.79
CA LEU A 64 2.47 -1.00 -4.86
C LEU A 64 1.29 -1.41 -3.98
N ILE A 65 1.44 -2.55 -3.33
CA ILE A 65 0.52 -2.99 -2.30
C ILE A 65 1.27 -3.79 -1.25
N PHE A 66 0.98 -3.54 0.02
CA PHE A 66 1.45 -4.39 1.10
C PHE A 66 0.44 -5.51 1.31
N VAL A 67 0.87 -6.76 1.13
CA VAL A 67 0.09 -7.97 1.40
C VAL A 67 0.44 -8.46 2.80
N GLN A 68 -0.56 -8.60 3.67
CA GLN A 68 -0.38 -9.02 5.07
C GLN A 68 -1.16 -10.30 5.38
N GLY A 69 -0.55 -11.22 6.12
CA GLY A 69 -1.16 -12.44 6.67
C GLY A 69 -1.04 -13.68 5.78
N THR A 70 -0.62 -13.53 4.52
CA THR A 70 -0.42 -14.67 3.61
C THR A 70 0.90 -15.39 3.91
N THR A 71 1.02 -16.67 3.55
CA THR A 71 2.30 -17.39 3.75
C THR A 71 3.31 -17.07 2.65
N ASN A 72 2.84 -16.99 1.39
CA ASN A 72 3.73 -16.91 0.24
C ASN A 72 3.83 -15.50 -0.37
N TYR A 73 2.87 -14.63 -0.07
CA TYR A 73 2.77 -13.31 -0.69
C TYR A 73 3.01 -12.14 0.26
N GLU A 74 3.31 -12.40 1.55
CA GLU A 74 3.60 -11.39 2.57
C GLU A 74 4.62 -10.36 2.05
N GLY A 75 4.36 -9.08 2.31
CA GLY A 75 5.25 -7.98 1.96
C GLY A 75 4.75 -7.10 0.83
N LEU A 76 5.62 -6.19 0.41
CA LEU A 76 5.34 -5.23 -0.65
C LEU A 76 5.38 -5.88 -2.03
N ARG A 77 4.33 -5.68 -2.82
CA ARG A 77 4.16 -6.27 -4.16
C ARG A 77 3.84 -5.17 -5.16
N LYS A 78 4.39 -5.30 -6.37
CA LYS A 78 4.03 -4.43 -7.50
C LYS A 78 2.76 -4.96 -8.16
N ILE A 79 1.75 -4.11 -8.31
CA ILE A 79 0.53 -4.41 -9.05
C ILE A 79 0.82 -4.27 -10.55
N VAL A 80 0.38 -5.26 -11.33
CA VAL A 80 0.49 -5.32 -12.80
C VAL A 80 -0.85 -5.07 -13.46
N ALA A 81 -1.94 -5.60 -12.88
CA ALA A 81 -3.28 -5.37 -13.36
C ALA A 81 -4.29 -5.39 -12.22
N VAL A 82 -5.39 -4.69 -12.45
CA VAL A 82 -6.52 -4.57 -11.53
C VAL A 82 -7.77 -4.93 -12.32
N GLY A 83 -8.48 -5.94 -11.84
CA GLY A 83 -9.85 -6.26 -12.25
C GLY A 83 -10.86 -5.72 -11.25
N THR A 84 -12.14 -6.05 -11.42
CA THR A 84 -13.18 -5.69 -10.44
C THR A 84 -12.94 -6.40 -9.10
N ASP A 85 -12.66 -7.71 -9.15
CA ASP A 85 -12.54 -8.55 -7.95
C ASP A 85 -11.13 -9.17 -7.81
N THR A 86 -10.14 -8.62 -8.51
CA THR A 86 -8.83 -9.27 -8.64
C THR A 86 -7.69 -8.28 -8.76
N LEU A 87 -6.56 -8.57 -8.12
CA LEU A 87 -5.29 -7.89 -8.35
C LEU A 87 -4.23 -8.88 -8.83
N ASP A 88 -3.55 -8.54 -9.91
CA ASP A 88 -2.40 -9.30 -10.40
C ASP A 88 -1.12 -8.63 -9.90
N ILE A 89 -0.32 -9.37 -9.15
CA ILE A 89 0.92 -8.90 -8.54
C ILE A 89 2.14 -9.62 -9.12
N ILE A 90 3.28 -8.92 -9.14
CA ILE A 90 4.57 -9.54 -9.45
C ILE A 90 5.00 -10.42 -8.27
N ALA A 91 4.75 -11.72 -8.40
CA ALA A 91 5.18 -12.75 -7.47
C ALA A 91 5.19 -14.12 -8.16
N LYS A 92 6.16 -14.97 -7.78
CA LYS A 92 6.20 -16.36 -8.21
C LYS A 92 4.96 -17.08 -7.64
N PHE A 93 4.23 -17.77 -8.51
CA PHE A 93 3.07 -18.54 -8.07
C PHE A 93 3.47 -19.67 -7.12
N VAL A 94 2.81 -19.71 -5.97
CA VAL A 94 2.80 -20.82 -5.02
C VAL A 94 1.34 -21.02 -4.62
N ALA A 95 0.84 -22.25 -4.79
CA ALA A 95 -0.55 -22.53 -4.47
C ALA A 95 -0.79 -22.31 -2.96
N GLU A 96 -1.72 -21.41 -2.64
CA GLU A 96 -2.27 -21.24 -1.30
C GLU A 96 -3.73 -20.78 -1.37
N THR A 97 -4.42 -20.90 -0.24
CA THR A 97 -5.80 -20.41 -0.07
C THR A 97 -5.81 -19.53 1.16
N PRO A 98 -5.92 -18.20 0.99
CA PRO A 98 -6.07 -17.27 2.11
C PRO A 98 -7.27 -17.67 2.99
N GLY A 99 -7.14 -17.46 4.29
CA GLY A 99 -8.18 -17.71 5.29
C GLY A 99 -9.32 -16.70 5.27
N GLY A 100 -9.19 -15.59 4.53
CA GLY A 100 -10.17 -14.50 4.50
C GLY A 100 -9.96 -13.49 5.63
N THR A 101 -8.77 -13.44 6.21
CA THR A 101 -8.36 -12.45 7.22
C THR A 101 -7.10 -11.69 6.80
N GLU A 102 -6.45 -12.13 5.73
CA GLU A 102 -5.31 -11.48 5.11
C GLU A 102 -5.75 -10.18 4.46
N THR A 103 -4.87 -9.18 4.44
CA THR A 103 -5.23 -7.83 4.00
C THR A 103 -4.28 -7.25 2.96
N LEU A 104 -4.81 -6.34 2.15
CA LEU A 104 -4.11 -5.47 1.22
C LEU A 104 -4.12 -4.05 1.80
N ARG A 105 -2.95 -3.42 1.91
CA ARG A 105 -2.82 -2.06 2.48
C ARG A 105 -1.81 -1.18 1.73
N PRO A 106 -2.02 0.14 1.62
CA PRO A 106 -0.94 1.07 1.31
C PRO A 106 0.09 1.02 2.42
N GLY A 107 1.36 0.89 2.06
CA GLY A 107 2.43 0.72 3.03
C GLY A 107 3.71 0.17 2.40
N PHE A 108 4.75 0.05 3.21
CA PHE A 108 6.03 -0.52 2.81
C PHE A 108 6.65 -1.30 3.98
N LYS A 109 7.49 -2.28 3.64
CA LYS A 109 8.37 -2.95 4.59
C LYS A 109 9.79 -2.46 4.38
N CYS A 110 10.48 -2.16 5.48
CA CYS A 110 11.84 -1.66 5.42
C CYS A 110 12.82 -2.84 5.37
N ASP A 111 13.61 -2.98 4.30
CA ASP A 111 14.68 -4.00 4.27
C ASP A 111 15.95 -3.54 5.01
N THR A 112 16.12 -2.23 5.12
CA THR A 112 17.18 -1.54 5.86
C THR A 112 16.55 -0.46 6.73
N ASP A 113 17.30 0.14 7.64
CA ASP A 113 16.80 1.32 8.35
C ASP A 113 16.53 2.45 7.34
N VAL A 114 15.38 3.11 7.47
CA VAL A 114 14.97 4.22 6.61
C VAL A 114 14.52 5.41 7.43
N LYS A 115 14.61 6.60 6.85
CA LYS A 115 13.92 7.79 7.32
C LYS A 115 12.59 7.89 6.59
N PHE A 116 11.49 7.83 7.33
CA PHE A 116 10.18 8.19 6.84
C PHE A 116 10.04 9.71 6.88
N LEU A 117 9.94 10.31 5.69
CA LEU A 117 9.97 11.76 5.51
C LEU A 117 8.58 12.38 5.60
N GLY A 118 7.53 11.63 5.26
CA GLY A 118 6.19 12.17 5.17
C GLY A 118 5.34 11.49 4.10
N PHE A 119 4.22 12.12 3.75
CA PHE A 119 3.30 11.61 2.74
C PHE A 119 2.53 12.73 2.02
N GLU A 120 2.03 12.39 0.85
CA GLU A 120 1.15 13.24 0.02
C GLU A 120 -0.13 12.46 -0.25
N LEU A 121 -1.29 13.07 0.02
CA LEU A 121 -2.60 12.52 -0.28
C LEU A 121 -3.33 13.49 -1.20
N HIS A 122 -3.88 12.97 -2.29
CA HIS A 122 -4.85 13.70 -3.11
C HIS A 122 -6.12 12.89 -3.30
N LEU A 123 -7.25 13.56 -3.24
CA LEU A 123 -8.58 13.03 -3.52
C LEU A 123 -9.14 13.72 -4.78
N ASP A 124 -10.01 13.02 -5.51
CA ASP A 124 -10.76 13.61 -6.62
C ASP A 124 -11.64 14.81 -6.18
N SER A 125 -12.09 14.77 -4.93
CA SER A 125 -12.98 15.72 -4.28
C SER A 125 -12.79 15.69 -2.76
N ALA A 126 -13.14 16.78 -2.07
CA ALA A 126 -12.97 16.84 -0.62
C ALA A 126 -13.80 15.75 0.08
N SER A 127 -13.22 15.09 1.09
CA SER A 127 -13.97 14.14 1.90
C SER A 127 -15.11 14.85 2.64
N ALA A 128 -16.29 14.24 2.61
CA ALA A 128 -17.50 14.72 3.28
C ALA A 128 -17.76 14.03 4.63
N THR A 129 -16.90 13.09 5.02
CA THR A 129 -17.05 12.27 6.23
C THR A 129 -15.96 12.61 7.25
N VAL A 130 -16.33 12.52 8.53
CA VAL A 130 -15.37 12.64 9.64
C VAL A 130 -14.83 11.25 9.94
N GLU A 131 -13.72 10.93 9.30
CA GLU A 131 -13.00 9.66 9.44
C GLU A 131 -11.51 9.96 9.51
N ASP A 132 -10.79 9.16 10.28
CA ASP A 132 -9.36 9.37 10.46
C ASP A 132 -8.58 8.59 9.40
N LEU A 133 -7.67 9.29 8.72
CA LEU A 133 -6.52 8.64 8.11
C LEU A 133 -5.47 8.45 9.19
N GLU A 134 -4.97 7.23 9.32
CA GLU A 134 -3.91 6.89 10.26
C GLU A 134 -2.72 6.26 9.56
N ILE A 135 -1.52 6.53 10.08
CA ILE A 135 -0.28 5.85 9.69
C ILE A 135 0.26 5.12 10.89
N HIS A 136 0.55 3.83 10.70
CA HIS A 136 1.00 2.92 11.73
C HIS A 136 2.38 2.37 11.40
N VAL A 137 3.14 2.03 12.44
CA VAL A 137 4.28 1.12 12.36
C VAL A 137 3.90 -0.16 13.04
N ASP A 138 4.02 -1.28 12.34
CA ASP A 138 3.96 -2.63 12.89
C ASP A 138 5.39 -3.17 12.94
N ALA A 139 5.84 -3.52 14.14
CA ALA A 139 7.22 -3.91 14.35
C ALA A 139 7.37 -5.43 14.21
N ASP A 140 8.38 -5.85 13.45
CA ASP A 140 8.77 -7.27 13.33
C ASP A 140 9.16 -7.87 14.71
N ARG A 141 9.39 -7.01 15.71
CA ARG A 141 9.75 -7.37 17.10
C ARG A 141 8.55 -7.55 18.04
N GLY A 142 7.32 -7.55 17.51
CA GLY A 142 6.10 -7.96 18.22
C GLY A 142 5.18 -6.82 18.64
N ALA A 143 3.92 -7.18 18.91
CA ALA A 143 2.75 -6.29 19.05
C ALA A 143 2.86 -5.15 20.08
N ALA A 144 3.84 -5.19 20.99
CA ALA A 144 4.09 -4.11 21.96
C ALA A 144 4.72 -2.85 21.33
N TRP A 145 5.19 -2.97 20.08
CA TRP A 145 5.85 -1.90 19.33
C TRP A 145 4.99 -1.37 18.19
N ASP A 146 3.77 -1.90 18.05
CA ASP A 146 2.78 -1.39 17.12
C ASP A 146 2.33 -0.02 17.62
N ARG A 147 2.55 1.01 16.82
CA ARG A 147 2.20 2.37 17.21
C ARG A 147 1.64 3.16 16.05
N LYS A 148 0.66 4.00 16.37
CA LYS A 148 0.22 5.08 15.51
C LYS A 148 1.31 6.15 15.46
N LEU A 149 1.78 6.45 14.26
CA LEU A 149 2.70 7.56 13.99
C LEU A 149 1.97 8.88 13.81
N TYR A 150 0.79 8.82 13.22
CA TYR A 150 0.07 10.00 12.74
C TYR A 150 -1.42 9.71 12.58
N ASP A 151 -2.25 10.72 12.82
CA ASP A 151 -3.68 10.72 12.53
C ASP A 151 -4.16 12.08 12.01
N LEU A 152 -5.14 12.04 11.10
CA LEU A 152 -5.73 13.20 10.46
C LEU A 152 -7.22 12.98 10.22
N ALA A 153 -8.04 13.84 10.80
CA ALA A 153 -9.47 13.88 10.51
C ALA A 153 -9.70 14.40 9.07
N MET A 154 -10.27 13.55 8.22
CA MET A 154 -10.33 13.78 6.77
C MET A 154 -11.42 14.77 6.33
N ASN A 155 -12.32 15.20 7.21
CA ASN A 155 -13.47 16.03 6.82
C ASN A 155 -13.04 17.36 6.18
N GLY A 156 -13.50 17.59 4.94
CA GLY A 156 -13.19 18.77 4.15
C GLY A 156 -11.82 18.76 3.47
N ILE A 157 -11.02 17.69 3.65
CA ILE A 157 -9.69 17.57 3.04
C ILE A 157 -9.83 17.00 1.64
N LYS A 158 -9.17 17.66 0.68
CA LYS A 158 -8.99 17.16 -0.69
C LYS A 158 -7.53 16.83 -0.98
N ASP A 159 -6.64 17.75 -0.63
CA ASP A 159 -5.21 17.63 -0.83
C ASP A 159 -4.53 17.85 0.52
N TYR A 160 -3.59 16.97 0.87
CA TYR A 160 -2.84 17.06 2.11
C TYR A 160 -1.41 16.59 1.93
N ILE A 161 -0.46 17.35 2.48
CA ILE A 161 0.96 17.02 2.45
C ILE A 161 1.49 17.22 3.86
N GLU A 162 2.09 16.17 4.40
CA GLU A 162 2.78 16.21 5.69
C GLU A 162 4.24 15.82 5.49
N ILE A 163 5.16 16.64 6.01
CA ILE A 163 6.59 16.39 5.99
C ILE A 163 7.12 16.48 7.43
N PHE A 164 7.69 15.39 7.93
CA PHE A 164 8.18 15.29 9.29
C PHE A 164 9.56 15.94 9.44
N ASP A 165 9.66 16.87 10.39
CA ASP A 165 10.92 17.47 10.82
C ASP A 165 11.05 17.44 12.36
N PRO A 166 11.93 16.59 12.93
CA PRO A 166 12.85 15.71 12.23
C PRO A 166 12.15 14.49 11.58
N PRO A 167 12.73 13.89 10.52
CA PRO A 167 12.21 12.65 9.95
C PRO A 167 12.15 11.51 10.96
N ILE A 168 11.15 10.64 10.81
CA ILE A 168 10.96 9.50 11.69
C ILE A 168 11.86 8.36 11.22
N VAL A 169 12.73 7.84 12.08
CA VAL A 169 13.56 6.67 11.75
C VAL A 169 12.72 5.40 11.95
N ILE A 170 12.63 4.60 10.90
CA ILE A 170 11.99 3.28 10.89
C ILE A 170 13.09 2.23 10.80
N PRO A 171 13.23 1.35 11.80
CA PRO A 171 14.19 0.26 11.78
C PRO A 171 13.93 -0.73 10.63
N ALA A 172 14.99 -1.42 10.21
CA ALA A 172 14.88 -2.55 9.30
C ALA A 172 13.90 -3.60 9.84
N LYS A 173 13.17 -4.22 8.92
CA LYS A 173 12.10 -5.21 9.05
C LYS A 173 10.75 -4.69 9.52
N ASP A 174 10.66 -3.48 10.06
CA ASP A 174 9.39 -2.89 10.45
C ASP A 174 8.56 -2.50 9.21
N ILE A 175 7.25 -2.51 9.39
CA ILE A 175 6.25 -2.23 8.36
C ILE A 175 5.62 -0.89 8.68
N VAL A 176 5.50 -0.02 7.68
CA VAL A 176 4.66 1.16 7.73
C VAL A 176 3.42 0.89 6.89
N TYR A 177 2.24 1.13 7.43
CA TYR A 177 0.99 1.01 6.67
C TYR A 177 0.01 2.11 7.03
N CYS A 178 -0.93 2.36 6.13
CA CYS A 178 -1.95 3.38 6.28
C CYS A 178 -3.33 2.75 6.40
N THR A 179 -4.20 3.38 7.17
CA THR A 179 -5.62 3.00 7.29
C THR A 179 -6.50 4.23 7.13
N TRP A 180 -7.58 4.10 6.37
CA TRP A 180 -8.63 5.10 6.23
C TRP A 180 -9.86 4.39 5.65
N ALA A 181 -11.03 4.63 6.24
CA ALA A 181 -12.26 3.92 5.87
C ALA A 181 -12.87 4.40 4.54
N ASN A 182 -12.66 5.67 4.16
CA ASN A 182 -13.15 6.25 2.91
C ASN A 182 -14.62 5.91 2.58
N THR A 183 -15.54 6.01 3.55
CA THR A 183 -16.94 5.56 3.36
C THR A 183 -17.77 6.42 2.40
N ASN A 184 -17.15 7.42 1.79
CA ASN A 184 -17.73 8.29 0.78
C ASN A 184 -17.10 8.10 -0.61
N ASP A 185 -16.43 6.97 -0.81
CA ASP A 185 -15.95 6.41 -2.08
C ASP A 185 -15.11 7.41 -2.89
N ARG A 186 -14.22 8.15 -2.24
CA ARG A 186 -13.34 9.09 -2.93
C ARG A 186 -12.28 8.32 -3.68
N LEU A 187 -12.09 8.65 -4.95
CA LEU A 187 -10.88 8.24 -5.65
C LEU A 187 -9.70 8.97 -5.03
N TRP A 188 -8.74 8.19 -4.54
CA TRP A 188 -7.59 8.65 -3.80
C TRP A 188 -6.29 8.15 -4.40
N GLY A 189 -5.21 8.83 -4.03
CA GLY A 189 -3.86 8.39 -4.29
C GLY A 189 -2.93 8.99 -3.27
N LEU A 190 -2.04 8.12 -2.83
CA LEU A 190 -1.18 8.31 -1.68
C LEU A 190 0.25 8.06 -2.13
N THR A 191 1.13 9.00 -1.80
CA THR A 191 2.58 8.86 -1.97
C THR A 191 3.22 8.84 -0.59
N LEU A 192 3.93 7.77 -0.24
CA LEU A 192 4.79 7.73 0.94
C LEU A 192 6.22 8.10 0.53
N LEU A 193 6.88 8.93 1.33
CA LEU A 193 8.22 9.45 1.06
C LEU A 193 9.23 8.87 2.05
N THR A 194 10.26 8.20 1.55
CA THR A 194 11.33 7.66 2.39
C THR A 194 12.72 8.00 1.88
N GLN A 195 13.70 7.95 2.76
CA GLN A 195 15.13 8.04 2.42
C GLN A 195 15.88 6.89 3.09
N ARG A 196 16.68 6.15 2.32
CA ARG A 196 17.55 5.11 2.88
C ARG A 196 18.67 5.72 3.72
N LEU A 197 18.98 5.09 4.85
CA LEU A 197 20.20 5.40 5.59
C LEU A 197 21.37 4.68 4.91
N ALA A 198 22.35 5.47 4.44
CA ALA A 198 23.57 4.98 3.79
C ALA A 198 24.51 4.29 4.78
#